data_AF-Q14Q77-F1
#
_entry.id   AF-Q14Q77-F1
#
_cell.length_a   1.000
_cell.length_b   1.000
_cell.length_c   1.000
_cell.angle_alpha   90.00
_cell.angle_beta   90.00
_cell.angle_gamma   90.00
#
_symmetry.space_group_name_H-M   'P 1'
#
loop_
_entity.id
_entity.type
_entity.pdbx_description
1 polymer ?
#
loop_
_entity_poly.entity_id
_entity_poly.type
_entity_poly.pdbx_seq_one_letter_code
_entity_poly.pdbx_strand_id
1 'polypeptide(L)'
;MYSAVHMDETTPHIHFGFIPISKVFSKKLNKERYIISNNLIFGGKKQLQKFNNYHANYLTKAGYEIEPGEIGGKGSYNAMNFRQVKQFERNKLENEINNLFDEYKSSKGNIKEFSKIKIISDDYDGLIIFKIWK
;
A
#
# COMPACT_ATOMS: atom_id res chain seq x y z
N MET A 1 -10.45 -17.53 26.96
CA MET A 1 -9.28 -17.04 26.19
C MET A 1 -8.93 -18.10 25.17
N TYR A 2 -8.51 -17.72 23.97
CA TYR A 2 -8.07 -18.66 22.94
C TYR A 2 -6.95 -18.06 22.09
N SER A 3 -6.13 -18.94 21.51
CA SER A 3 -5.15 -18.61 20.48
C SER A 3 -5.20 -19.72 19.43
N ALA A 4 -5.49 -19.37 18.20
CA ALA A 4 -5.51 -20.30 17.07
C ALA A 4 -4.55 -19.79 16.00
N VAL A 5 -3.64 -20.65 15.53
CA VAL A 5 -2.66 -20.33 14.50
C VAL A 5 -3.08 -21.03 13.21
N HIS A 6 -3.25 -20.25 12.14
CA HIS A 6 -3.61 -20.75 10.81
C HIS A 6 -2.39 -20.71 9.92
N MET A 7 -1.99 -21.89 9.42
CA MET A 7 -0.87 -22.09 8.49
C MET A 7 -1.35 -22.63 7.14
N ASP A 8 -2.63 -22.98 7.05
CA ASP A 8 -3.33 -23.58 5.91
C ASP A 8 -3.97 -22.54 4.98
N GLU A 9 -3.89 -21.26 5.32
CA GLU A 9 -4.39 -20.14 4.51
C GLU A 9 -3.28 -19.42 3.72
N THR A 10 -3.65 -18.40 2.93
CA THR A 10 -2.70 -17.68 2.04
C THR A 10 -1.55 -17.00 2.79
N THR A 11 -1.78 -16.53 4.01
CA THR A 11 -0.75 -15.92 4.85
C THR A 11 -0.90 -16.47 6.26
N PRO A 12 0.18 -16.98 6.87
CA PRO A 12 0.17 -17.41 8.27
C PRO A 12 -0.35 -16.29 9.18
N HIS A 13 -1.36 -16.56 9.99
CA HIS A 13 -1.91 -15.57 10.92
C HIS A 13 -2.47 -16.22 12.18
N ILE A 14 -2.71 -15.40 13.20
CA ILE A 14 -3.15 -15.83 14.53
C ILE A 14 -4.47 -15.14 14.88
N HIS A 15 -5.46 -15.92 15.31
CA HIS A 15 -6.63 -15.40 16.02
C HIS A 15 -6.40 -15.50 17.53
N PHE A 16 -6.32 -14.35 18.19
CA PHE A 16 -6.13 -14.26 19.63
C PHE A 16 -7.36 -13.62 20.29
N GLY A 17 -8.08 -14.40 21.09
CA GLY A 17 -9.24 -13.94 21.84
C GLY A 17 -8.95 -13.84 23.33
N PHE A 18 -9.11 -12.65 23.90
CA PHE A 18 -8.97 -12.41 25.33
C PHE A 18 -10.18 -11.70 25.95
N ILE A 19 -10.31 -11.84 27.26
CA ILE A 19 -11.37 -11.18 28.03
C ILE A 19 -10.78 -9.92 28.66
N PRO A 20 -11.31 -8.72 28.36
CA PRO A 20 -10.74 -7.44 28.78
C PRO A 20 -11.08 -7.12 30.24
N ILE A 21 -10.41 -7.79 31.17
CA ILE A 21 -10.62 -7.60 32.61
C ILE A 21 -9.73 -6.46 33.11
N SER A 22 -10.33 -5.47 33.79
CA SER A 22 -9.62 -4.35 34.41
C SER A 22 -10.00 -4.21 35.88
N LYS A 23 -9.01 -3.92 36.72
CA LYS A 23 -9.20 -3.63 38.15
C LYS A 23 -9.57 -2.15 38.31
N VAL A 24 -10.67 -1.87 38.99
CA VAL A 24 -11.17 -0.51 39.23
C VAL A 24 -11.61 -0.33 40.68
N PHE A 25 -11.49 0.88 41.20
CA PHE A 25 -12.00 1.22 42.52
C PHE A 25 -13.46 1.69 42.44
N SER A 26 -14.36 1.03 43.15
CA SER A 26 -15.76 1.45 43.23
C SER A 26 -15.96 2.39 44.42
N LYS A 27 -16.16 3.68 44.14
CA LYS A 27 -16.48 4.67 45.19
C LYS A 27 -17.74 4.30 45.98
N LYS A 28 -18.77 3.76 45.31
CA LYS A 28 -20.04 3.34 45.95
C LYS A 28 -19.84 2.18 46.95
N LEU A 29 -18.95 1.25 46.64
CA LEU A 29 -18.71 0.06 47.47
C LEU A 29 -17.45 0.18 48.35
N ASN A 30 -16.74 1.31 48.25
CA ASN A 30 -15.46 1.60 48.89
C ASN A 30 -14.43 0.46 48.79
N LYS A 31 -14.40 -0.24 47.64
CA LYS A 31 -13.52 -1.39 47.42
C LYS A 31 -13.08 -1.53 45.98
N GLU A 32 -11.97 -2.21 45.78
CA GLU A 32 -11.52 -2.62 44.46
C GLU A 32 -12.40 -3.75 43.91
N ARG A 33 -12.65 -3.74 42.60
CA ARG A 33 -13.37 -4.79 41.89
C ARG A 33 -12.82 -4.95 40.48
N TYR A 34 -13.00 -6.14 39.93
CA TYR A 34 -12.73 -6.41 38.53
C TYR A 34 -13.98 -6.14 37.70
N ILE A 35 -13.78 -5.53 36.54
CA ILE A 35 -14.83 -5.32 35.54
C ILE A 35 -14.34 -5.76 34.17
N ILE A 36 -15.28 -6.16 33.31
CA ILE A 36 -15.01 -6.48 31.92
C ILE A 36 -15.31 -5.22 31.12
N SER A 37 -14.29 -4.61 30.51
CA SER A 37 -14.46 -3.39 29.71
C SER A 37 -13.41 -3.26 28.62
N ASN A 38 -13.87 -3.36 27.36
CA ASN A 38 -13.03 -3.08 26.20
C ASN A 38 -12.50 -1.64 26.20
N ASN A 39 -13.31 -0.67 26.61
CA ASN A 39 -12.94 0.74 26.57
C ASN A 39 -11.79 1.07 27.53
N LEU A 40 -11.69 0.39 28.67
CA LEU A 40 -10.59 0.62 29.61
C LEU A 40 -9.26 0.03 29.12
N ILE A 41 -9.31 -1.07 28.36
CA ILE A 41 -8.12 -1.72 27.82
C ILE A 41 -7.64 -1.02 26.54
N PHE A 42 -8.56 -0.76 25.60
CA PHE A 42 -8.21 -0.28 24.27
C PHE A 42 -8.33 1.24 24.10
N GLY A 43 -9.11 1.94 24.94
CA GLY A 43 -9.15 3.40 25.09
C GLY A 43 -9.19 4.23 23.81
N GLY A 44 -9.75 3.67 22.73
CA GLY A 44 -9.91 4.32 21.44
C GLY A 44 -8.63 4.39 20.59
N LYS A 45 -8.72 5.16 19.50
CA LYS A 45 -7.75 5.15 18.39
C LYS A 45 -6.30 5.41 18.82
N LYS A 46 -6.07 6.38 19.72
CA LYS A 46 -4.72 6.75 20.18
C LYS A 46 -4.03 5.62 20.95
N GLN A 47 -4.75 4.90 21.80
CA GLN A 47 -4.17 3.81 22.57
C GLN A 47 -3.95 2.57 21.71
N LEU A 48 -4.84 2.28 20.76
CA LEU A 48 -4.61 1.25 19.73
C LEU A 48 -3.36 1.55 18.88
N GLN A 49 -3.15 2.81 18.50
CA GLN A 49 -1.94 3.21 17.78
C GLN A 49 -0.67 2.99 18.62
N LYS A 50 -0.69 3.36 19.90
CA LYS A 50 0.42 3.07 20.83
C LYS A 50 0.68 1.57 20.95
N PHE A 51 -0.38 0.77 21.02
CA PHE A 51 -0.29 -0.69 21.07
C PHE A 51 0.38 -1.25 19.81
N ASN A 52 -0.03 -0.80 18.62
CA ASN A 52 0.59 -1.26 17.36
C ASN A 52 2.09 -0.96 17.30
N ASN A 53 2.49 0.26 17.69
CA ASN A 53 3.90 0.65 17.71
C ASN A 53 4.68 -0.16 18.75
N TYR A 54 4.10 -0.36 19.94
CA TYR A 54 4.71 -1.19 20.97
C TYR A 54 4.89 -2.64 20.51
N HIS A 55 3.88 -3.22 19.87
CA HIS A 55 3.90 -4.59 19.37
C HIS A 55 4.95 -4.78 18.27
N ALA A 56 5.02 -3.88 17.29
CA ALA A 56 6.07 -3.90 16.27
C ALA A 56 7.46 -3.85 16.92
N ASN A 57 7.71 -2.87 17.81
CA ASN A 57 8.99 -2.75 18.52
C ASN A 57 9.34 -3.99 19.35
N TYR A 58 8.35 -4.64 19.97
CA TYR A 58 8.56 -5.87 20.72
C TYR A 58 9.05 -7.00 19.80
N LEU A 59 8.43 -7.17 18.63
CA LEU A 59 8.83 -8.17 17.66
C LEU A 59 10.21 -7.86 17.05
N THR A 60 10.50 -6.59 16.75
CA THR A 60 11.84 -6.18 16.29
C THR A 60 12.92 -6.53 17.30
N LYS A 61 12.67 -6.28 18.59
CA LYS A 61 13.61 -6.65 19.67
C LYS A 61 13.77 -8.17 19.83
N ALA A 62 12.75 -8.94 19.45
CA ALA A 62 12.81 -10.40 19.43
C ALA A 62 13.53 -10.96 18.19
N GLY A 63 13.98 -10.11 17.26
CA GLY A 63 14.74 -10.49 16.07
C GLY A 63 13.92 -10.61 14.77
N TYR A 64 12.65 -10.18 14.77
CA TYR A 64 11.82 -10.16 13.56
C TYR A 64 11.95 -8.82 12.82
N GLU A 65 12.14 -8.86 11.51
CA GLU A 65 12.18 -7.66 10.66
C GLU A 65 10.75 -7.14 10.39
N ILE A 66 10.21 -6.35 11.33
CA ILE A 66 8.87 -5.79 11.26
C ILE A 66 8.93 -4.29 11.56
N GLU A 67 8.27 -3.49 10.73
CA GLU A 67 8.10 -2.05 10.92
C GLU A 67 6.67 -1.71 11.41
N PRO A 68 6.50 -0.62 12.19
CA PRO A 68 5.17 -0.14 12.57
C PRO A 68 4.36 0.31 11.34
N GLY A 69 3.04 0.06 11.36
CA GLY A 69 2.14 0.54 10.31
C GLY A 69 2.02 2.07 10.24
N GLU A 70 1.71 2.61 9.07
CA GLU A 70 1.60 4.04 8.82
C GLU A 70 0.50 4.73 9.66
N ILE A 71 0.81 5.93 10.15
CA ILE A 71 -0.13 6.75 10.90
C ILE A 71 -1.20 7.30 9.96
N GLY A 72 -2.47 6.97 10.23
CA GLY A 72 -3.59 7.47 9.42
C GLY A 72 -3.82 6.68 8.13
N GLY A 73 -3.20 5.50 7.98
CA GLY A 73 -3.47 4.60 6.86
C GLY A 73 -4.96 4.31 6.67
N LYS A 74 -5.37 4.09 5.42
CA LYS A 74 -6.76 3.74 5.06
C LYS A 74 -7.17 2.51 5.89
N GLY A 75 -8.22 2.69 6.71
CA GLY A 75 -8.64 1.72 7.71
C GLY A 75 -9.01 0.34 7.13
N SER A 76 -9.03 -0.64 8.03
CA SER A 76 -9.30 -2.07 7.78
C SER A 76 -10.37 -2.32 6.72
N TYR A 77 -10.00 -3.06 5.68
CA TYR A 77 -10.94 -3.71 4.78
C TYR A 77 -11.24 -5.11 5.30
N ASN A 78 -12.49 -5.54 5.27
CA ASN A 78 -12.80 -6.96 5.41
C ASN A 78 -12.07 -7.74 4.29
N ALA A 79 -11.66 -8.98 4.53
CA ALA A 79 -10.84 -9.76 3.59
C ALA A 79 -11.43 -9.79 2.16
N MET A 80 -12.75 -9.91 2.05
CA MET A 80 -13.46 -9.88 0.76
C MET A 80 -13.37 -8.51 0.06
N ASN A 81 -13.53 -7.42 0.83
CA ASN A 81 -13.40 -6.05 0.32
C ASN A 81 -11.94 -5.74 -0.06
N PHE A 82 -10.96 -6.26 0.69
CA PHE A 82 -9.55 -6.06 0.39
C PHE A 82 -9.17 -6.69 -0.95
N ARG A 83 -9.63 -7.92 -1.22
CA ARG A 83 -9.41 -8.58 -2.52
C ARG A 83 -10.00 -7.76 -3.68
N GLN A 84 -11.21 -7.26 -3.52
CA GLN A 84 -11.87 -6.43 -4.53
C GLN A 84 -11.16 -5.10 -4.76
N VAL A 85 -10.78 -4.40 -3.70
CA VAL A 85 -10.01 -3.15 -3.78
C VAL A 85 -8.67 -3.39 -4.48
N LYS A 86 -7.94 -4.44 -4.10
CA LYS A 86 -6.67 -4.80 -4.73
C LYS A 86 -6.85 -5.12 -6.21
N GLN A 87 -7.93 -5.80 -6.59
CA GLN A 87 -8.24 -6.08 -7.99
C GLN A 87 -8.56 -4.81 -8.78
N PHE A 88 -9.36 -3.91 -8.19
CA PHE A 88 -9.67 -2.61 -8.80
C PHE A 88 -8.41 -1.77 -9.02
N GLU A 89 -7.53 -1.68 -8.01
CA GLU A 89 -6.26 -0.94 -8.12
C GLU A 89 -5.33 -1.55 -9.18
N ARG A 90 -5.25 -2.88 -9.29
CA ARG A 90 -4.50 -3.56 -10.36
C ARG A 90 -5.04 -3.21 -11.74
N ASN A 91 -6.35 -3.29 -11.94
CA ASN A 91 -6.97 -2.97 -13.23
C ASN A 91 -6.73 -1.51 -13.62
N LYS A 92 -6.76 -0.59 -12.64
CA LYS A 92 -6.46 0.83 -12.88
C LYS A 92 -5.02 1.02 -13.35
N LEU A 93 -4.05 0.40 -12.67
CA LEU A 93 -2.64 0.43 -13.05
C LEU A 93 -2.41 -0.16 -14.45
N GLU A 94 -3.08 -1.28 -14.77
CA GLU A 94 -2.95 -1.94 -16.06
C GLU A 94 -3.46 -1.05 -17.20
N ASN A 95 -4.58 -0.34 -16.99
CA ASN A 95 -5.06 0.65 -17.95
C ASN A 95 -4.08 1.81 -18.13
N GLU A 96 -3.49 2.30 -17.05
CA GLU A 96 -2.51 3.39 -17.10
C GLU A 96 -1.23 2.98 -17.84
N ILE A 97 -0.75 1.75 -17.60
CA ILE A 97 0.37 1.15 -18.33
C ILE A 97 0.04 1.04 -19.83
N ASN A 98 -1.15 0.55 -20.19
CA ASN A 98 -1.56 0.41 -21.58
C ASN A 98 -1.61 1.77 -22.30
N ASN A 99 -2.17 2.79 -21.65
CA ASN A 99 -2.19 4.15 -22.20
C ASN A 99 -0.76 4.69 -22.46
N LEU A 100 0.15 4.53 -21.48
CA LEU A 100 1.55 4.94 -21.64
C LEU A 100 2.25 4.18 -22.79
N PHE A 101 1.93 2.89 -22.96
CA PHE A 101 2.45 2.09 -24.06
C PHE A 101 1.98 2.58 -25.43
N ASP A 102 0.71 2.99 -25.54
CA ASP A 102 0.15 3.50 -26.78
C ASP A 102 0.70 4.90 -27.14
N GLU A 103 0.90 5.76 -26.14
CA GLU A 103 1.59 7.05 -26.28
C GLU A 103 3.04 6.85 -26.75
N TYR A 104 3.75 5.88 -26.15
CA TYR A 104 5.12 5.53 -26.56
C TYR A 104 5.17 5.04 -28.01
N LYS A 105 4.26 4.14 -28.41
CA LYS A 105 4.18 3.66 -29.80
C LYS A 105 3.94 4.79 -30.79
N SER A 106 2.99 5.67 -30.49
CA SER A 106 2.65 6.82 -31.34
C SER A 106 3.85 7.77 -31.49
N SER A 107 4.49 8.13 -30.37
CA SER A 107 5.68 8.98 -30.37
C SER A 107 6.84 8.35 -31.16
N LYS A 108 7.06 7.05 -31.02
CA LYS A 108 8.08 6.30 -31.78
C LYS A 108 7.78 6.28 -33.28
N GLY A 109 6.50 6.20 -33.67
CA GLY A 109 6.07 6.32 -35.06
C GLY A 109 6.43 7.70 -35.63
N ASN A 110 6.04 8.76 -34.92
CA ASN A 110 6.31 10.16 -35.32
C ASN A 110 7.81 10.45 -35.46
N ILE A 111 8.65 9.93 -34.55
CA ILE A 111 10.11 10.09 -34.62
C ILE A 111 10.68 9.43 -35.88
N LYS A 112 10.20 8.23 -36.23
CA LYS A 112 10.62 7.54 -37.46
C LYS A 112 10.24 8.34 -38.70
N GLU A 113 9.04 8.89 -38.74
CA GLU A 113 8.58 9.70 -39.87
C GLU A 113 9.39 10.99 -40.00
N PHE A 114 9.60 11.71 -38.89
CA PHE A 114 10.45 12.90 -38.85
C PHE A 114 11.88 12.61 -39.32
N SER A 115 12.46 11.48 -38.92
CA SER A 115 13.81 11.08 -39.36
C SER A 115 13.91 10.86 -40.87
N LYS A 116 12.87 10.32 -41.51
CA LYS A 116 12.81 10.15 -42.97
C LYS A 116 12.73 11.50 -43.68
N ILE A 117 11.87 12.40 -43.19
CA ILE A 117 11.72 13.75 -43.75
C ILE A 117 13.03 14.52 -43.66
N LYS A 118 13.74 14.41 -42.53
CA LYS A 118 15.04 15.07 -42.34
C LYS A 118 16.09 14.59 -43.34
N ILE A 119 16.23 13.28 -43.53
CA ILE A 119 17.18 12.72 -44.52
C ILE A 119 16.90 13.29 -45.92
N ILE A 120 15.63 13.31 -46.32
CA ILE A 120 15.23 13.84 -47.62
C ILE A 120 15.58 15.34 -47.73
N SER A 121 15.31 16.12 -46.69
CA SER A 121 15.66 17.55 -46.66
C SER A 121 17.16 17.79 -46.82
N ASP A 122 17.98 17.05 -46.07
CA ASP A 122 19.44 17.17 -46.11
C ASP A 122 19.99 16.82 -47.52
N ASP A 123 19.41 15.83 -48.20
CA ASP A 123 19.76 15.46 -49.58
C ASP A 123 19.39 16.56 -50.60
N TYR A 124 18.22 17.19 -50.46
CA TYR A 124 17.78 18.29 -51.33
C TYR A 124 18.68 19.52 -51.19
N ASP A 125 19.07 19.89 -49.96
CA ASP A 125 19.97 21.02 -49.72
C ASP A 125 21.34 20.78 -50.35
N GLY A 126 21.88 19.56 -50.27
CA GLY A 126 23.12 19.17 -50.94
C GLY A 126 23.07 19.31 -52.47
N LEU A 127 21.94 18.93 -53.10
CA LEU A 127 21.73 19.09 -54.54
C LEU A 127 21.66 20.55 -54.98
N ILE A 128 21.02 21.42 -54.19
CA ILE A 128 20.94 22.85 -54.47
C ILE A 128 22.35 23.48 -54.38
N ILE A 129 23.11 23.16 -53.34
CA ILE A 129 24.47 23.65 -53.17
C ILE A 129 25.35 23.21 -54.34
N PHE A 130 25.28 21.95 -54.77
CA PHE A 130 26.05 21.46 -55.91
C PHE A 130 25.69 22.17 -57.24
N LYS A 131 24.43 22.58 -57.41
CA LYS A 131 23.95 23.27 -58.61
C LYS A 131 24.35 24.75 -58.66
N ILE A 132 24.60 25.38 -57.52
CA ILE A 132 25.06 26.78 -57.42
C ILE A 132 26.57 26.91 -57.73
N TRP A 133 27.35 25.86 -57.47
CA TRP A 133 28.82 25.84 -57.62
C TRP A 133 29.33 25.23 -58.95
N LYS A 134 28.44 25.01 -59.93
CA LYS A 134 28.75 24.59 -61.30
C LYS A 134 28.44 25.71 -62.29
#